data_AF-A0A7S0IBN6-F1
#
_entry.id   AF-A0A7S0IBN6-F1
#
_cell.length_a   1.000
_cell.length_b   1.000
_cell.length_c   1.000
_cell.angle_alpha   90.00
_cell.angle_beta   90.00
_cell.angle_gamma   90.00
#
_symmetry.space_group_name_H-M   'P 1'
#
loop_
_entity.id
_entity.type
_entity.pdbx_description
1 polymer ?
#
loop_
_entity_poly.entity_id
_entity_poly.type
_entity_poly.pdbx_seq_one_letter_code
_entity_poly.pdbx_strand_id
1 'polypeptide(L)'
;IRRILRRIHDERKGELSLEFLRNCTVEIARGYLLSLEGFGVKTVSCITLLSLFRADFPVDVNVGRIMARLGWVPLETEQALEELAEYAPEPAVYTFLRERLNSFGLQTLFELHYHMITLGKVFCEKRTPNCRACPLRDMCEYASLGGKHQTDPKKAQQDTIGTAAATAAAAAAAAAGTASPPLSPMTPELANPAPPAPPSHLDVTNEILEAGDDRKASAPETFEETLDAIMRVGGSWEKGGKPP
;
A
#
# COMPACT_ATOMS: atom_id res chain seq x y z
N ILE A 1 19.64 14.20 -3.63
CA ILE A 1 20.49 13.69 -2.52
C ILE A 1 21.66 14.62 -2.16
N ARG A 2 22.71 14.82 -2.99
CA ARG A 2 23.87 15.69 -2.65
C ARG A 2 23.48 17.11 -2.17
N ARG A 3 22.42 17.68 -2.73
CA ARG A 3 21.91 19.01 -2.36
C ARG A 3 21.30 19.03 -0.96
N ILE A 4 20.51 18.01 -0.63
CA ILE A 4 19.94 17.80 0.71
C ILE A 4 21.06 17.63 1.74
N LEU A 5 22.05 16.79 1.45
CA LEU A 5 23.19 16.57 2.35
C LEU A 5 23.98 17.84 2.62
N ARG A 6 24.25 18.65 1.59
CA ARG A 6 24.93 19.95 1.75
C ARG A 6 24.10 20.90 2.63
N ARG A 7 22.81 21.04 2.34
CA ARG A 7 21.91 21.88 3.14
C ARG A 7 21.90 21.46 4.61
N ILE A 8 21.73 20.16 4.89
CA ILE A 8 21.73 19.64 6.26
C ILE A 8 23.11 19.90 6.90
N HIS A 9 24.22 19.61 6.21
CA HIS A 9 25.57 19.87 6.72
C HIS A 9 25.77 21.34 7.10
N ASP A 10 25.34 22.27 6.25
CA ASP A 10 25.49 23.71 6.45
C ASP A 10 24.60 24.19 7.62
N GLU A 11 23.32 23.79 7.65
CA GLU A 11 22.36 24.16 8.72
C GLU A 11 22.73 23.56 10.08
N ARG A 12 23.37 22.39 10.08
CA ARG A 12 23.67 21.59 11.28
C ARG A 12 25.15 21.61 11.66
N LYS A 13 25.91 22.60 11.17
CA LYS A 13 27.33 22.83 11.53
C LYS A 13 28.21 21.57 11.37
N GLY A 14 27.99 20.82 10.31
CA GLY A 14 28.75 19.63 9.98
C GLY A 14 28.02 18.30 10.19
N GLU A 15 26.95 18.29 10.98
CA GLU A 15 26.22 17.06 11.35
C GLU A 15 25.24 16.63 10.25
N LEU A 16 25.39 15.40 9.73
CA LEU A 16 24.47 14.83 8.74
C LEU A 16 23.34 14.03 9.41
N SER A 17 22.48 14.72 10.16
CA SER A 17 21.39 14.10 10.93
C SER A 17 20.07 14.87 10.84
N LEU A 18 18.96 14.13 10.82
CA LEU A 18 17.60 14.66 10.93
C LEU A 18 16.94 14.34 12.29
N GLU A 19 17.69 13.80 13.26
CA GLU A 19 17.15 13.37 14.56
C GLU A 19 16.51 14.52 15.36
N PHE A 20 16.91 15.76 15.12
CA PHE A 20 16.30 16.94 15.75
C PHE A 20 14.79 17.06 15.46
N LEU A 21 14.30 16.49 14.35
CA LEU A 21 12.89 16.50 14.00
C LEU A 21 12.02 15.74 15.01
N ARG A 22 12.58 14.80 15.79
CA ARG A 22 11.86 14.11 16.87
C ARG A 22 11.40 15.04 17.99
N ASN A 23 12.10 16.16 18.17
CA ASN A 23 11.79 17.15 19.19
C ASN A 23 10.94 18.32 18.67
N CYS A 24 10.62 18.35 17.38
CA CYS A 24 9.76 19.37 16.78
C CYS A 24 8.29 18.95 16.85
N THR A 25 7.33 19.88 16.71
CA THR A 25 5.92 19.50 16.46
C THR A 25 5.75 18.84 15.09
N VAL A 26 4.57 18.26 14.83
CA VAL A 26 4.26 17.66 13.52
C VAL A 26 4.36 18.70 12.41
N GLU A 27 3.78 19.88 12.63
CA GLU A 27 3.70 20.98 11.67
C GLU A 27 5.09 21.46 11.28
N ILE A 28 5.97 21.65 12.27
CA ILE A 28 7.35 22.06 12.07
C ILE A 28 8.12 21.00 11.29
N ALA A 29 8.02 19.72 11.70
CA ALA A 29 8.73 18.64 11.04
C ALA A 29 8.30 18.51 9.57
N ARG A 30 6.98 18.58 9.31
CA ARG A 30 6.42 18.55 7.95
C ARG A 30 6.88 19.74 7.12
N GLY A 31 6.82 20.96 7.68
CA GLY A 31 7.27 22.18 7.01
C GLY A 31 8.75 22.10 6.62
N TYR A 32 9.61 21.68 7.54
CA TYR A 32 11.04 21.48 7.26
C TYR A 32 11.26 20.47 6.14
N LEU A 33 10.66 19.29 6.25
CA LEU A 33 10.81 18.22 5.26
C LEU A 33 10.28 18.63 3.88
N LEU A 34 9.14 19.35 3.80
CA LEU A 34 8.59 19.88 2.54
C LEU A 34 9.47 20.98 1.93
N SER A 35 10.25 21.69 2.74
CA SER A 35 11.18 22.69 2.23
C SER A 35 12.41 22.06 1.55
N LEU A 36 12.69 20.77 1.77
CA LEU A 36 13.82 20.08 1.15
C LEU A 36 13.51 19.78 -0.31
N GLU A 37 14.42 20.20 -1.21
CA GLU A 37 14.23 19.98 -2.64
C GLU A 37 14.12 18.48 -2.99
N GLY A 38 13.10 18.15 -3.77
CA GLY A 38 12.76 16.79 -4.16
C GLY A 38 11.94 16.01 -3.13
N PHE A 39 11.61 16.59 -1.97
CA PHE A 39 10.66 16.00 -1.02
C PHE A 39 9.26 16.51 -1.34
N GLY A 40 8.42 15.63 -1.90
CA GLY A 40 7.00 15.88 -2.08
C GLY A 40 6.18 15.36 -0.89
N VAL A 41 4.89 15.70 -0.87
CA VAL A 41 3.95 15.38 0.22
C VAL A 41 3.98 13.89 0.60
N LYS A 42 3.99 12.98 -0.38
CA LYS A 42 4.12 11.53 -0.12
C LYS A 42 5.36 11.19 0.70
N THR A 43 6.54 11.68 0.27
CA THR A 43 7.81 11.40 0.94
C THR A 43 7.79 11.93 2.37
N VAL A 44 7.27 13.15 2.56
CA VAL A 44 7.14 13.75 3.89
C VAL A 44 6.19 12.94 4.77
N SER A 45 5.06 12.48 4.24
CA SER A 45 4.14 11.62 4.98
C SER A 45 4.75 10.26 5.34
N CYS A 46 5.52 9.65 4.44
CA CYS A 46 6.27 8.43 4.75
C CYS A 46 7.26 8.65 5.91
N ILE A 47 8.04 9.73 5.90
CA ILE A 47 8.99 10.03 6.98
C ILE A 47 8.25 10.32 8.29
N THR A 48 7.16 11.09 8.22
CA THR A 48 6.34 11.48 9.39
C THR A 48 5.74 10.25 10.07
N LEU A 49 5.12 9.34 9.30
CA LEU A 49 4.51 8.13 9.85
C LEU A 49 5.54 7.07 10.22
N LEU A 50 6.48 6.74 9.32
CA LEU A 50 7.32 5.54 9.46
C LEU A 50 8.61 5.78 10.23
N SER A 51 9.12 7.02 10.29
CA SER A 51 10.39 7.34 10.98
C SER A 51 10.18 8.16 12.25
N LEU A 52 9.24 9.11 12.22
CA LEU A 52 8.91 9.95 13.37
C LEU A 52 7.74 9.41 14.19
N PHE A 53 7.06 8.36 13.72
CA PHE A 53 5.91 7.73 14.38
C PHE A 53 4.83 8.76 14.76
N ARG A 54 4.38 9.54 13.77
CA ARG A 54 3.35 10.58 13.90
C ARG A 54 2.26 10.39 12.86
N ALA A 55 1.03 10.74 13.20
CA ALA A 55 -0.13 10.48 12.35
C ALA A 55 -0.06 11.31 11.06
N ASP A 56 0.27 10.64 9.96
CA ASP A 56 0.23 11.23 8.63
C ASP A 56 0.31 10.18 7.52
N PHE A 57 -0.85 9.68 7.07
CA PHE A 57 -0.93 8.55 6.17
C PHE A 57 -0.37 8.86 4.77
N PRO A 58 0.67 8.15 4.30
CA PRO A 58 1.18 8.30 2.96
C PRO A 58 0.34 7.51 1.95
N VAL A 59 -0.36 8.24 1.08
CA VAL A 59 -1.06 7.67 -0.07
C VAL A 59 -0.09 7.54 -1.24
N ASP A 60 0.33 6.31 -1.54
CA ASP A 60 1.16 6.00 -2.70
C ASP A 60 0.34 5.41 -3.85
N VAL A 61 1.03 5.01 -4.94
CA VAL A 61 0.40 4.39 -6.10
C VAL A 61 -0.25 3.03 -5.79
N ASN A 62 0.20 2.31 -4.77
CA ASN A 62 -0.42 1.06 -4.35
C ASN A 62 -1.69 1.35 -3.57
N VAL A 63 -1.62 2.26 -2.58
CA VAL A 63 -2.77 2.72 -1.82
C VAL A 63 -3.83 3.25 -2.76
N GLY A 64 -3.50 4.23 -3.62
CA GLY A 64 -4.46 4.81 -4.56
C GLY A 64 -5.14 3.75 -5.43
N ARG A 65 -4.35 2.84 -6.03
CA ARG A 65 -4.87 1.73 -6.85
C ARG A 65 -5.80 0.81 -6.07
N ILE A 66 -5.41 0.38 -4.88
CA ILE A 66 -6.21 -0.54 -4.06
C ILE A 66 -7.51 0.14 -3.65
N MET A 67 -7.45 1.38 -3.15
CA MET A 67 -8.63 2.10 -2.67
C MET A 67 -9.64 2.36 -3.80
N ALA A 68 -9.18 2.71 -4.99
CA ALA A 68 -10.07 2.81 -6.15
C ALA A 68 -10.65 1.45 -6.57
N ARG A 69 -9.86 0.36 -6.60
CA ARG A 69 -10.38 -1.00 -6.89
C ARG A 69 -11.35 -1.53 -5.83
N LEU A 70 -11.23 -1.08 -4.59
CA LEU A 70 -12.18 -1.36 -3.51
C LEU A 70 -13.47 -0.54 -3.62
N GLY A 71 -13.55 0.46 -4.51
CA GLY A 71 -14.71 1.35 -4.64
C GLY A 71 -14.73 2.53 -3.66
N TRP A 72 -13.60 2.85 -3.02
CA TRP A 72 -13.54 3.92 -2.01
C TRP A 72 -13.26 5.29 -2.60
N VAL A 73 -12.74 5.34 -3.84
CA VAL A 73 -12.52 6.58 -4.59
C VAL A 73 -13.60 6.65 -5.66
N PRO A 74 -14.38 7.74 -5.76
CA PRO A 74 -15.32 7.92 -6.84
C PRO A 74 -14.57 7.96 -8.17
N LEU A 75 -14.94 7.08 -9.11
CA LEU A 75 -14.41 7.06 -10.46
C LEU A 75 -15.55 7.41 -11.43
N GLU A 76 -15.25 8.19 -12.47
CA GLU A 76 -16.28 8.61 -13.43
C GLU A 76 -16.71 7.47 -14.37
N THR A 77 -15.84 6.49 -14.62
CA THR A 77 -16.12 5.35 -15.51
C THR A 77 -15.46 4.06 -15.02
N GLU A 78 -16.00 2.90 -15.41
CA GLU A 78 -15.38 1.58 -15.14
C GLU A 78 -14.04 1.41 -15.87
N GLN A 79 -13.86 2.04 -17.03
CA GLN A 79 -12.58 2.07 -17.77
C GLN A 79 -11.45 2.68 -16.94
N ALA A 80 -11.78 3.64 -16.07
CA ALA A 80 -10.81 4.23 -15.15
C ALA A 80 -10.19 3.20 -14.17
N LEU A 81 -10.88 2.10 -13.85
CA LEU A 81 -10.34 1.02 -13.00
C LEU A 81 -9.26 0.17 -13.69
N GLU A 82 -9.30 0.06 -15.01
CA GLU A 82 -8.26 -0.61 -15.80
C GLU A 82 -7.10 0.33 -16.11
N GLU A 83 -7.41 1.59 -16.44
CA GLU A 83 -6.46 2.69 -16.63
C GLU A 83 -5.77 3.13 -15.33
N LEU A 84 -6.31 2.69 -14.17
CA LEU A 84 -5.71 2.82 -12.85
C LEU A 84 -4.26 2.32 -12.80
N ALA A 85 -3.85 1.51 -13.78
CA ALA A 85 -2.47 1.18 -14.04
C ALA A 85 -1.59 2.45 -14.14
N GLU A 86 -2.00 3.48 -14.85
CA GLU A 86 -1.23 4.71 -15.09
C GLU A 86 -1.41 5.77 -14.00
N TYR A 87 -2.25 5.48 -13.01
CA TYR A 87 -2.65 6.42 -11.98
C TYR A 87 -1.53 6.68 -10.97
N ALA A 88 -0.79 7.77 -11.17
CA ALA A 88 -0.27 8.50 -10.02
C ALA A 88 -1.48 9.12 -9.31
N PRO A 89 -1.61 9.00 -7.97
CA PRO A 89 -2.75 9.59 -7.28
C PRO A 89 -2.81 11.09 -7.58
N GLU A 90 -3.91 11.51 -8.22
CA GLU A 90 -4.18 12.93 -8.46
C GLU A 90 -4.18 13.66 -7.10
N PRO A 91 -3.74 14.94 -7.02
CA PRO A 91 -3.77 15.70 -5.77
C PRO A 91 -5.13 15.64 -5.04
N ALA A 92 -6.24 15.63 -5.78
CA ALA A 92 -7.59 15.49 -5.22
C ALA A 92 -7.81 14.12 -4.54
N VAL A 93 -7.42 13.02 -5.19
CA VAL A 93 -7.53 11.66 -4.62
C VAL A 93 -6.60 11.49 -3.42
N TYR A 94 -5.39 12.05 -3.50
CA TYR A 94 -4.47 12.07 -2.36
C TYR A 94 -5.13 12.75 -1.15
N THR A 95 -5.65 13.97 -1.32
CA THR A 95 -6.30 14.72 -0.23
C THR A 95 -7.52 13.97 0.31
N PHE A 96 -8.40 13.51 -0.59
CA PHE A 96 -9.61 12.75 -0.25
C PHE A 96 -9.32 11.52 0.61
N LEU A 97 -8.31 10.73 0.22
CA LEU A 97 -7.93 9.51 0.94
C LEU A 97 -7.19 9.86 2.22
N ARG A 98 -6.26 10.80 2.19
CA ARG A 98 -5.46 11.18 3.35
C ARG A 98 -6.34 11.70 4.49
N GLU A 99 -7.30 12.58 4.21
CA GLU A 99 -8.23 13.11 5.22
C GLU A 99 -9.01 12.00 5.91
N ARG A 100 -9.52 11.03 5.15
CA ARG A 100 -10.29 9.90 5.67
C ARG A 100 -9.41 8.92 6.44
N LEU A 101 -8.27 8.55 5.88
CA LEU A 101 -7.39 7.56 6.48
C LEU A 101 -6.77 8.08 7.78
N ASN A 102 -6.42 9.37 7.86
CA ASN A 102 -5.89 9.97 9.09
C ASN A 102 -6.90 10.06 10.25
N SER A 103 -8.14 9.61 10.07
CA SER A 103 -9.08 9.41 11.19
C SER A 103 -8.76 8.18 12.05
N PHE A 104 -7.95 7.24 11.53
CA PHE A 104 -7.51 6.08 12.30
C PHE A 104 -6.40 6.44 13.30
N GLY A 105 -6.28 5.64 14.37
CA GLY A 105 -5.20 5.76 15.34
C GLY A 105 -3.83 5.46 14.73
N LEU A 106 -2.78 6.05 15.31
CA LEU A 106 -1.40 5.99 14.80
C LEU A 106 -0.91 4.57 14.51
N GLN A 107 -1.13 3.63 15.43
CA GLN A 107 -0.75 2.22 15.24
C GLN A 107 -1.42 1.62 14.01
N THR A 108 -2.73 1.84 13.87
CA THR A 108 -3.51 1.39 12.71
C THR A 108 -3.01 2.03 11.42
N LEU A 109 -2.65 3.33 11.41
CA LEU A 109 -2.08 3.99 10.23
C LEU A 109 -0.79 3.31 9.78
N PHE A 110 0.11 3.03 10.74
CA PHE A 110 1.39 2.39 10.48
C PHE A 110 1.15 1.00 9.85
N GLU A 111 0.40 0.13 10.53
CA GLU A 111 0.07 -1.22 10.06
C GLU A 111 -0.63 -1.22 8.71
N LEU A 112 -1.65 -0.36 8.55
CA LEU A 112 -2.40 -0.22 7.32
C LEU A 112 -1.48 0.16 6.16
N HIS A 113 -0.52 1.07 6.35
CA HIS A 113 0.40 1.44 5.28
C HIS A 113 1.23 0.21 4.82
N TYR A 114 1.81 -0.55 5.75
CA TYR A 114 2.57 -1.77 5.40
C TYR A 114 1.70 -2.82 4.70
N HIS A 115 0.49 -3.04 5.20
CA HIS A 115 -0.44 -4.01 4.62
C HIS A 115 -0.87 -3.60 3.21
N MET A 116 -1.14 -2.32 2.97
CA MET A 116 -1.51 -1.83 1.64
C MET A 116 -0.37 -1.95 0.62
N ILE A 117 0.88 -1.66 1.02
CA ILE A 117 2.05 -1.89 0.17
C ILE A 117 2.21 -3.37 -0.17
N THR A 118 2.08 -4.24 0.84
CA THR A 118 2.22 -5.69 0.67
C THR A 118 1.12 -6.23 -0.23
N LEU A 119 -0.14 -5.86 0.05
CA LEU A 119 -1.29 -6.23 -0.75
C LEU A 119 -1.11 -5.81 -2.21
N GLY A 120 -0.67 -4.57 -2.45
CA GLY A 120 -0.46 -4.03 -3.79
C GLY A 120 0.65 -4.71 -4.57
N LYS A 121 1.68 -5.24 -3.90
CA LYS A 121 2.80 -5.93 -4.53
C LYS A 121 2.58 -7.43 -4.72
N VAL A 122 1.81 -8.07 -3.84
CA VAL A 122 1.65 -9.53 -3.82
C VAL A 122 0.36 -9.99 -4.51
N PHE A 123 -0.74 -9.23 -4.35
CA PHE A 123 -2.06 -9.65 -4.83
C PHE A 123 -2.63 -8.66 -5.84
N CYS A 124 -2.68 -7.38 -5.47
CA CYS A 124 -3.33 -6.34 -6.25
C CYS A 124 -2.32 -5.62 -7.14
N GLU A 125 -1.54 -6.38 -7.90
CA GLU A 125 -0.54 -5.83 -8.82
C GLU A 125 -1.16 -4.91 -9.87
N LYS A 126 -0.33 -4.01 -10.42
CA LYS A 126 -0.76 -2.99 -11.38
C LYS A 126 -1.46 -3.60 -12.60
N ARG A 127 -0.83 -4.56 -13.27
CA ARG A 127 -1.30 -5.11 -14.56
C ARG A 127 -1.96 -6.49 -14.44
N THR A 128 -1.40 -7.34 -13.59
CA THR A 128 -1.78 -8.75 -13.45
C THR A 128 -2.17 -9.06 -12.00
N PRO A 129 -3.20 -8.38 -11.44
CA PRO A 129 -3.64 -8.71 -10.09
C PRO A 129 -4.10 -10.17 -10.03
N ASN A 130 -3.93 -10.78 -8.87
CA ASN A 130 -4.43 -12.10 -8.57
C ASN A 130 -5.69 -11.98 -7.69
N CYS A 131 -6.79 -11.49 -8.27
CA CYS A 131 -8.02 -11.26 -7.51
C CYS A 131 -8.56 -12.54 -6.85
N ARG A 132 -8.31 -13.72 -7.42
CA ARG A 132 -8.72 -15.01 -6.83
C ARG A 132 -8.03 -15.29 -5.49
N ALA A 133 -6.78 -14.89 -5.33
CA ALA A 133 -6.01 -15.08 -4.09
C ALA A 133 -6.04 -13.85 -3.17
N CYS A 134 -6.65 -12.74 -3.61
CA CYS A 134 -6.66 -11.49 -2.85
C CYS A 134 -7.52 -11.63 -1.58
N PRO A 135 -7.00 -11.30 -0.39
CA PRO A 135 -7.76 -11.41 0.86
C PRO A 135 -8.94 -10.42 0.94
N LEU A 136 -8.96 -9.38 0.11
CA LEU A 136 -10.06 -8.41 0.06
C LEU A 136 -11.07 -8.71 -1.05
N ARG A 137 -10.97 -9.85 -1.74
CA ARG A 137 -11.79 -10.18 -2.92
C ARG A 137 -13.28 -9.97 -2.69
N ASP A 138 -13.80 -10.50 -1.58
CA ASP A 138 -15.25 -10.57 -1.35
C ASP A 138 -15.88 -9.19 -1.04
N MET A 139 -15.04 -8.18 -0.79
CA MET A 139 -15.46 -6.78 -0.57
C MET A 139 -14.89 -5.82 -1.63
N CYS A 140 -14.32 -6.35 -2.72
CA CYS A 140 -13.67 -5.55 -3.75
C CYS A 140 -14.60 -5.40 -4.96
N GLU A 141 -14.97 -4.15 -5.28
CA GLU A 141 -15.79 -3.82 -6.45
C GLU A 141 -15.15 -4.31 -7.77
N TYR A 142 -13.85 -4.06 -7.96
CA TYR A 142 -13.11 -4.55 -9.13
C TYR A 142 -13.16 -6.08 -9.29
N ALA A 143 -13.11 -6.83 -8.18
CA ALA A 143 -13.20 -8.28 -8.24
C ALA A 143 -14.62 -8.75 -8.59
N SER A 144 -15.64 -8.09 -8.04
CA SER A 144 -17.06 -8.36 -8.34
C SER A 144 -17.42 -8.13 -9.80
N LEU A 145 -16.75 -7.17 -10.46
CA LEU A 145 -16.89 -6.88 -11.89
C LEU A 145 -16.04 -7.79 -12.80
N GLY A 146 -15.50 -8.90 -12.28
CA GLY A 146 -14.74 -9.87 -13.07
C GLY A 146 -13.24 -9.57 -13.17
N GLY A 147 -12.66 -8.95 -12.14
CA GLY A 147 -11.24 -8.59 -12.07
C GLY A 147 -10.27 -9.72 -12.46
N LYS A 148 -9.12 -9.32 -13.02
CA LYS A 148 -8.08 -10.23 -13.51
C LYS A 148 -7.58 -11.16 -12.40
N HIS A 149 -7.22 -12.37 -12.79
CA HIS A 149 -6.66 -13.37 -11.91
C HIS A 149 -5.53 -14.09 -12.63
N GLN A 150 -4.46 -14.38 -11.90
CA GLN A 150 -3.33 -15.12 -12.44
C GLN A 150 -3.77 -16.57 -12.64
N THR A 151 -3.70 -17.07 -13.87
CA THR A 151 -3.87 -18.49 -14.15
C THR A 151 -2.55 -19.19 -13.85
N ASP A 152 -2.62 -20.31 -13.14
CA ASP A 152 -1.43 -21.10 -12.84
C ASP A 152 -0.91 -21.71 -14.16
N PRO A 153 0.29 -21.36 -14.66
CA PRO A 153 0.78 -21.85 -15.94
C PRO A 153 0.89 -23.38 -15.97
N LYS A 154 1.07 -24.02 -14.80
CA LYS A 154 1.09 -25.48 -14.67
C LYS A 154 -0.27 -26.14 -14.89
N LYS A 155 -1.38 -25.43 -14.59
CA LYS A 155 -2.74 -25.96 -14.75
C LYS A 155 -3.26 -25.82 -16.19
N ALA A 156 -2.87 -24.75 -16.89
CA ALA A 156 -3.16 -24.57 -18.32
C ALA A 156 -2.57 -25.69 -19.19
N GLN A 157 -1.43 -26.27 -18.80
CA GLN A 157 -0.83 -27.40 -19.51
C GLN A 157 -1.51 -28.74 -19.18
N GLN A 158 -2.10 -28.89 -17.99
CA GLN A 158 -2.92 -30.08 -17.66
C GLN A 158 -4.27 -30.07 -18.36
N ASP A 159 -4.91 -28.90 -18.50
CA ASP A 159 -6.22 -28.79 -19.17
C ASP A 159 -6.11 -29.04 -20.69
N THR A 160 -5.00 -28.64 -21.33
CA THR A 160 -4.73 -28.94 -22.75
C THR A 160 -4.47 -30.42 -22.99
N ILE A 161 -3.76 -31.10 -22.08
CA ILE A 161 -3.53 -32.56 -22.14
C ILE A 161 -4.83 -33.32 -21.84
N GLY A 162 -5.64 -32.86 -20.88
CA GLY A 162 -6.94 -33.46 -20.55
C GLY A 162 -7.97 -33.32 -21.68
N THR A 163 -7.97 -32.20 -22.38
CA THR A 163 -8.87 -31.97 -23.54
C THR A 163 -8.46 -32.81 -24.75
N ALA A 164 -7.16 -33.01 -24.98
CA ALA A 164 -6.64 -33.93 -26.00
C ALA A 164 -6.95 -35.40 -25.68
N ALA A 165 -6.84 -35.80 -24.41
CA ALA A 165 -7.21 -37.14 -23.96
C ALA A 165 -8.74 -37.39 -24.03
N ALA A 166 -9.56 -36.38 -23.70
CA ALA A 166 -11.01 -36.46 -23.79
C ALA A 166 -11.51 -36.50 -25.26
N THR A 167 -10.88 -35.75 -26.16
CA THR A 167 -11.18 -35.81 -27.61
C THR A 167 -10.71 -37.12 -28.24
N ALA A 168 -9.57 -37.68 -27.82
CA ALA A 168 -9.13 -39.02 -28.23
C ALA A 168 -10.05 -40.13 -27.69
N ALA A 169 -10.53 -40.02 -26.45
CA ALA A 169 -11.49 -40.96 -25.87
C ALA A 169 -12.87 -40.88 -26.53
N ALA A 170 -13.34 -39.67 -26.89
CA ALA A 170 -14.58 -39.48 -27.64
C ALA A 170 -14.49 -40.02 -29.08
N ALA A 171 -13.33 -39.88 -29.74
CA ALA A 171 -13.08 -40.47 -31.05
C ALA A 171 -12.99 -42.01 -31.01
N ALA A 172 -12.44 -42.58 -29.94
CA ALA A 172 -12.41 -44.03 -29.73
C ALA A 172 -13.80 -44.61 -29.40
N ALA A 173 -14.63 -43.89 -28.65
CA ALA A 173 -16.00 -44.29 -28.32
C ALA A 173 -16.95 -44.25 -29.55
N ALA A 174 -16.68 -43.41 -30.54
CA ALA A 174 -17.44 -43.38 -31.80
C ALA A 174 -17.12 -44.56 -32.74
N ALA A 175 -16.01 -45.29 -32.50
CA ALA A 175 -15.58 -46.42 -33.31
C ALA A 175 -15.89 -47.81 -32.70
N ALA A 176 -16.33 -47.87 -31.45
CA ALA A 176 -16.67 -49.13 -30.77
C ALA A 176 -18.13 -49.13 -30.32
N GLY A 177 -18.94 -49.97 -30.97
CA GLY A 177 -20.32 -50.23 -30.56
C GLY A 177 -20.42 -50.72 -29.12
N THR A 178 -21.34 -50.11 -28.38
CA THR A 178 -22.09 -50.60 -27.22
C THR A 178 -21.41 -51.62 -26.29
N ALA A 179 -20.93 -51.15 -25.14
CA ALA A 179 -21.06 -51.87 -23.86
C ALA A 179 -20.92 -50.88 -22.70
N SER A 180 -21.93 -50.82 -21.82
CA SER A 180 -21.90 -50.04 -20.58
C SER A 180 -20.91 -50.64 -19.58
N PRO A 181 -20.05 -49.86 -18.91
CA PRO A 181 -19.30 -50.34 -17.75
C PRO A 181 -20.12 -50.16 -16.45
N PRO A 182 -19.88 -50.99 -15.43
CA PRO A 182 -20.59 -50.92 -14.16
C PRO A 182 -20.07 -49.80 -13.26
N LEU A 183 -20.97 -49.28 -12.42
CA LEU A 183 -20.68 -48.37 -11.31
C LEU A 183 -19.58 -48.96 -10.41
N SER A 184 -18.51 -48.20 -10.18
CA SER A 184 -17.52 -48.48 -9.14
C SER A 184 -17.71 -47.53 -7.94
N PRO A 185 -17.49 -48.00 -6.71
CA PRO A 185 -17.87 -47.30 -5.49
C PRO A 185 -16.96 -46.13 -5.14
N MET A 186 -17.55 -45.13 -4.47
CA MET A 186 -16.88 -43.98 -3.87
C MET A 186 -15.87 -44.42 -2.81
N THR A 187 -14.62 -43.97 -2.94
CA THR A 187 -13.64 -43.94 -1.84
C THR A 187 -13.79 -42.63 -1.06
N PRO A 188 -13.65 -42.63 0.27
CA PRO A 188 -13.84 -41.44 1.08
C PRO A 188 -12.68 -40.45 0.91
N GLU A 189 -13.05 -39.19 0.90
CA GLU A 189 -12.21 -38.00 0.80
C GLU A 189 -11.31 -37.87 2.05
N LEU A 190 -9.99 -37.88 1.88
CA LEU A 190 -9.06 -37.50 2.94
C LEU A 190 -9.13 -35.98 3.13
N ALA A 191 -9.70 -35.55 4.24
CA ALA A 191 -9.65 -34.17 4.71
C ALA A 191 -8.18 -33.76 4.96
N ASN A 192 -7.72 -32.72 4.27
CA ASN A 192 -6.43 -32.09 4.60
C ASN A 192 -6.55 -31.31 5.93
N PRO A 193 -5.59 -31.44 6.86
CA PRO A 193 -5.60 -30.65 8.10
C PRO A 193 -5.30 -29.17 7.84
N ALA A 194 -5.93 -28.30 8.62
CA ALA A 194 -5.74 -26.85 8.59
C ALA A 194 -4.27 -26.47 8.87
N PRO A 195 -3.73 -25.43 8.21
CA PRO A 195 -2.38 -24.94 8.50
C PRO A 195 -2.31 -24.31 9.91
N PRO A 196 -1.15 -24.43 10.60
CA PRO A 196 -0.99 -23.89 11.95
C PRO A 196 -1.02 -22.36 11.96
N ALA A 197 -1.52 -21.81 13.07
CA ALA A 197 -1.60 -20.36 13.29
C ALA A 197 -0.19 -19.72 13.27
N PRO A 198 -0.06 -18.50 12.72
CA PRO A 198 1.21 -17.79 12.71
C PRO A 198 1.63 -17.37 14.14
N PRO A 199 2.95 -17.36 14.44
CA PRO A 199 3.46 -17.04 15.76
C PRO A 199 3.20 -15.57 16.14
N SER A 200 2.71 -15.36 17.36
CA SER A 200 2.61 -14.06 18.00
C SER A 200 4.01 -13.58 18.38
N HIS A 201 4.55 -12.59 17.67
CA HIS A 201 5.72 -11.85 18.16
C HIS A 201 5.77 -10.47 17.51
N LEU A 202 5.51 -9.44 18.31
CA LEU A 202 6.15 -8.13 18.29
C LEU A 202 5.88 -7.44 19.65
N ASP A 203 6.46 -8.00 20.73
CA ASP A 203 6.59 -7.32 22.03
C ASP A 203 7.68 -6.23 21.95
N VAL A 204 7.46 -5.18 21.16
CA VAL A 204 8.39 -4.03 21.07
C VAL A 204 7.63 -2.68 21.12
N THR A 205 6.46 -2.64 21.75
CA THR A 205 5.64 -1.41 21.79
C THR A 205 5.37 -0.86 23.18
N ASN A 206 5.74 -1.56 24.26
CA ASN A 206 5.42 -1.10 25.62
C ASN A 206 6.44 -0.14 26.24
N GLU A 207 7.66 -0.01 25.72
CA GLU A 207 8.65 0.92 26.33
C GLU A 207 8.56 2.37 25.81
N ILE A 208 7.85 2.64 24.70
CA ILE A 208 7.78 3.99 24.12
C ILE A 208 6.50 4.75 24.54
N LEU A 209 5.49 4.05 25.04
CA LEU A 209 4.18 4.63 25.38
C LEU A 209 4.11 5.31 26.76
N GLU A 210 5.12 5.16 27.63
CA GLU A 210 5.09 5.68 29.01
C GLU A 210 5.92 6.96 29.24
N ALA A 211 6.54 7.55 28.22
CA ALA A 211 7.27 8.80 28.38
C ALA A 211 6.34 10.01 28.16
N GLY A 212 5.76 10.49 29.26
CA GLY A 212 4.85 11.64 29.34
C GLY A 212 5.36 12.93 28.69
N ASP A 213 4.36 13.70 28.24
CA ASP A 213 4.39 15.05 27.70
C ASP A 213 4.79 16.06 28.79
N ASP A 214 6.10 16.30 28.96
CA ASP A 214 6.60 17.37 29.84
C ASP A 214 8.03 17.80 29.45
N ARG A 215 8.23 18.31 28.22
CA ARG A 215 9.49 19.00 27.86
C ARG A 215 9.23 20.23 26.99
N LYS A 216 8.89 21.35 27.65
CA LYS A 216 9.18 22.71 27.13
C LYS A 216 10.69 22.91 27.13
N ALA A 217 11.35 22.60 26.01
CA ALA A 217 12.69 23.10 25.72
C ALA A 217 12.54 24.34 24.83
N SER A 218 12.93 25.51 25.35
CA SER A 218 12.99 26.76 24.60
C SER A 218 13.94 26.59 23.41
N ALA A 219 13.42 26.76 22.19
CA ALA A 219 14.22 26.75 20.97
C ALA A 219 15.16 27.98 20.95
N PRO A 220 16.38 27.87 20.40
CA PRO A 220 17.27 29.02 20.23
C PRO A 220 16.65 30.02 19.25
N GLU A 221 16.65 31.31 19.61
CA GLU A 221 15.96 32.44 18.96
C GLU A 221 16.24 32.59 17.45
N THR A 222 17.31 31.99 16.92
CA THR A 222 17.64 31.98 15.48
C THR A 222 16.88 30.95 14.65
N PHE A 223 16.22 29.97 15.29
CA PHE A 223 15.42 28.94 14.62
C PHE A 223 14.00 29.43 14.30
N GLU A 224 13.44 30.37 15.07
CA GLU A 224 12.06 30.85 14.93
C GLU A 224 11.85 31.74 13.68
N GLU A 225 12.77 32.64 13.35
CA GLU A 225 12.71 33.42 12.11
C GLU A 225 12.89 32.54 10.85
N THR A 226 13.65 31.45 11.00
CA THR A 226 13.86 30.45 9.95
C THR A 226 12.62 29.54 9.79
N LEU A 227 11.96 29.19 10.91
CA LEU A 227 10.72 28.42 10.95
C LEU A 227 9.58 29.11 10.21
N ASP A 228 9.42 30.41 10.41
CA ASP A 228 8.37 31.20 9.79
C ASP A 228 8.55 31.28 8.26
N ALA A 229 9.80 31.36 7.80
CA ALA A 229 10.15 31.27 6.39
C ALA A 229 9.96 29.84 5.81
N ILE A 230 10.32 28.81 6.57
CA ILE A 230 10.16 27.39 6.21
C ILE A 230 8.66 27.02 6.07
N MET A 231 7.82 27.46 7.02
CA MET A 231 6.38 27.19 7.02
C MET A 231 5.67 27.87 5.85
N ARG A 232 6.10 29.07 5.44
CA ARG A 232 5.56 29.76 4.24
C ARG A 232 5.82 28.98 2.94
N VAL A 233 6.97 28.30 2.83
CA VAL A 233 7.31 27.49 1.64
C VAL A 233 6.51 26.17 1.64
N GLY A 234 6.34 25.53 2.80
CA GLY A 234 5.58 24.28 2.93
C GLY A 234 4.08 24.42 2.62
N GLY A 235 3.45 25.55 2.95
CA GLY A 235 2.02 25.79 2.75
C GLY A 235 1.58 26.02 1.29
N SER A 236 2.52 26.20 0.34
CA SER A 236 2.20 26.39 -1.08
C SER A 236 1.60 25.12 -1.72
N TRP A 237 1.97 23.94 -1.21
CA TRP A 237 1.57 22.65 -1.76
C TRP A 237 0.11 22.29 -1.52
N GLU A 238 -0.43 22.64 -0.35
CA GLU A 238 -1.84 22.41 -0.01
C GLU A 238 -2.80 23.25 -0.87
N LYS A 239 -2.26 24.27 -1.56
CA LYS A 239 -2.99 25.17 -2.47
C LYS A 239 -2.69 24.91 -3.95
N GLY A 240 -2.16 23.73 -4.31
CA GLY A 240 -1.91 23.36 -5.69
C GLY A 240 -0.63 23.95 -6.30
N GLY A 241 0.31 24.44 -5.47
CA GLY A 241 1.63 24.87 -5.92
C GLY A 241 2.50 23.71 -6.42
N LYS A 242 3.36 23.97 -7.41
CA LYS A 242 4.40 23.02 -7.85
C LYS A 242 5.58 23.01 -6.86
N PRO A 243 6.28 21.86 -6.72
CA PRO A 243 7.56 21.79 -6.02
C PRO A 243 8.57 22.80 -6.55
N PRO A 244 9.47 23.32 -5.70
CA PRO A 244 10.76 23.79 -6.18
C PRO A 244 11.60 22.67 -6.79
#